data_AF-A0A1C3N3R6-F1
#
_entry.id   AF-A0A1C3N3R6-F1
#
_cell.length_a   1.000
_cell.length_b   1.000
_cell.length_c   1.000
_cell.angle_alpha   90.00
_cell.angle_beta   90.00
_cell.angle_gamma   90.00
#
_symmetry.space_group_name_H-M   'P 1'
#
loop_
_entity.id
_entity.type
_entity.pdbx_description
1 polymer ?
#
loop_
_entity_poly.entity_id
_entity_poly.type
_entity_poly.pdbx_seq_one_letter_code
_entity_poly.pdbx_strand_id
1 'polypeptide(L)'
;MCRSIKTLREPYTPEVTDTDVQAAALQYVRKISGFRAPAAHNAAAFDAAVAAVAEATRTLLDQLVVRGATAPRGGQAAASAGATVSGAHRER
;
A
#
# COMPACT_ATOMS: atom_id res chain seq x y z
N MET A 1 7.75 9.82 15.45
CA MET A 1 6.43 9.25 15.74
C MET A 1 6.02 8.36 14.59
N CYS A 2 6.00 7.05 14.82
CA CYS A 2 5.57 6.05 13.84
C CYS A 2 4.06 6.18 13.69
N ARG A 3 3.54 6.42 12.47
CA ARG A 3 2.10 6.35 12.23
C ARG A 3 1.72 4.87 12.27
N SER A 4 0.76 4.53 13.11
CA SER A 4 0.27 3.17 13.33
C SER A 4 -0.04 2.47 12.00
N ILE A 5 0.43 1.24 11.83
CA ILE A 5 0.00 0.39 10.73
C ILE A 5 -1.50 0.09 10.92
N LYS A 6 -2.32 0.38 9.90
CA LYS A 6 -3.77 0.15 9.96
C LYS A 6 -4.05 -1.35 9.86
N THR A 7 -5.04 -1.82 10.61
CA THR A 7 -5.50 -3.21 10.54
C THR A 7 -6.37 -3.39 9.30
N LEU A 8 -5.81 -3.99 8.25
CA LEU A 8 -6.48 -4.21 6.95
C LEU A 8 -7.37 -5.45 6.95
N ARG A 9 -8.29 -5.58 7.91
CA ARG A 9 -9.30 -6.64 7.91
C ARG A 9 -10.60 -6.17 8.55
N GLU A 10 -11.70 -6.84 8.21
CA GLU A 10 -12.97 -6.66 8.90
C GLU A 10 -12.86 -7.08 10.38
N PRO A 11 -13.46 -6.33 11.35
CA PRO A 11 -14.32 -5.15 11.22
C PRO A 11 -13.61 -3.79 11.23
N TYR A 12 -12.27 -3.76 11.16
CA TYR A 12 -11.48 -2.53 11.37
C TYR A 12 -11.31 -1.70 10.11
N THR A 13 -11.38 -2.32 8.93
CA THR A 13 -11.32 -1.65 7.63
C THR A 13 -12.25 -2.40 6.68
N PRO A 14 -13.48 -1.87 6.45
CA PRO A 14 -14.50 -2.57 5.68
C PRO A 14 -14.14 -2.68 4.20
N GLU A 15 -13.37 -1.73 3.67
CA GLU A 15 -12.87 -1.74 2.30
C GLU A 15 -11.35 -1.59 2.33
N VAL A 16 -10.65 -2.70 2.09
CA VAL A 16 -9.20 -2.69 1.95
C VAL A 16 -8.87 -2.46 0.48
N THR A 17 -8.25 -1.31 0.19
CA THR A 17 -7.78 -1.00 -1.16
C THR A 17 -6.32 -1.36 -1.36
N ASP A 18 -5.88 -1.48 -2.62
CA ASP A 18 -4.46 -1.70 -2.94
C ASP A 18 -3.57 -0.59 -2.37
N THR A 19 -4.06 0.65 -2.39
CA THR A 19 -3.40 1.82 -1.81
C THR A 19 -3.16 1.65 -0.31
N ASP A 20 -4.09 1.03 0.42
CA ASP A 20 -3.93 0.78 1.85
C ASP A 20 -2.85 -0.28 2.12
N VAL A 21 -2.79 -1.32 1.27
CA VAL A 21 -1.75 -2.35 1.34
C VAL A 21 -0.37 -1.74 1.07
N GLN A 22 -0.25 -0.93 0.02
CA GLN A 22 0.99 -0.22 -0.32
C GLN A 22 1.41 0.74 0.79
N ALA A 23 0.46 1.49 1.37
CA ALA A 23 0.74 2.39 2.48
C ALA A 23 1.21 1.63 3.73
N ALA A 24 0.61 0.47 4.03
CA ALA A 24 1.02 -0.39 5.14
C ALA A 24 2.42 -0.97 4.93
N ALA A 25 2.71 -1.47 3.73
CA ALA A 25 4.04 -1.94 3.34
C ALA A 25 5.10 -0.86 3.48
N LEU A 26 4.82 0.36 3.01
CA LEU A 26 5.71 1.51 3.16
C LEU A 26 5.99 1.84 4.63
N GLN A 27 4.97 1.84 5.50
CA GLN A 27 5.19 2.07 6.93
C GLN A 27 6.02 0.96 7.58
N TYR A 28 5.80 -0.30 7.19
CA TYR A 28 6.58 -1.44 7.67
C TYR A 28 8.06 -1.28 7.31
N VAL A 29 8.38 -1.03 6.04
CA VAL A 29 9.78 -0.88 5.59
C VAL A 29 10.45 0.32 6.27
N ARG A 30 9.75 1.45 6.45
CA ARG A 30 10.27 2.61 7.22
C ARG A 30 10.52 2.26 8.68
N LYS A 31 9.67 1.43 9.29
CA LYS A 31 9.82 1.01 10.68
C LYS A 31 11.04 0.12 10.87
N ILE A 32 11.25 -0.85 9.97
CA ILE A 32 12.36 -1.80 10.06
C ILE A 32 13.69 -1.14 9.72
N SER A 33 13.71 -0.32 8.65
CA SER A 33 14.92 0.33 8.17
C SER A 33 15.38 1.50 9.05
N GLY A 34 14.48 2.09 9.86
CA GLY A 34 14.76 3.28 10.67
C GLY A 34 14.83 4.58 9.86
N PHE A 35 14.75 4.52 8.53
CA PHE A 35 14.77 5.69 7.67
C PHE A 35 13.37 6.28 7.52
N ARG A 36 13.23 7.59 7.80
CA ARG A 36 12.01 8.32 7.47
C ARG A 36 11.84 8.56 5.97
N ALA A 37 12.96 8.74 5.28
CA ALA A 37 13.07 8.87 3.83
C ALA A 37 14.38 8.19 3.39
N PRO A 38 14.35 7.30 2.38
CA PRO A 38 15.56 6.70 1.86
C PRO A 38 16.43 7.74 1.14
N ALA A 39 17.75 7.59 1.24
CA ALA A 39 18.68 8.32 0.39
C ALA A 39 18.58 7.81 -1.06
N ALA A 40 18.93 8.64 -2.04
CA ALA A 40 18.78 8.32 -3.47
C ALA A 40 19.43 6.98 -3.88
N HIS A 41 20.58 6.64 -3.30
CA HIS A 41 21.27 5.38 -3.58
C HIS A 41 20.54 4.13 -3.04
N ASN A 42 19.72 4.28 -2.01
CA ASN A 42 18.93 3.19 -1.41
C ASN A 42 17.49 3.15 -1.92
N ALA A 43 17.07 4.10 -2.75
CA ALA A 43 15.69 4.23 -3.22
C ALA A 43 15.21 2.94 -3.90
N ALA A 44 16.01 2.40 -4.83
CA ALA A 44 15.66 1.16 -5.54
C ALA A 44 15.47 -0.04 -4.61
N ALA A 45 16.34 -0.20 -3.60
CA ALA A 45 16.21 -1.26 -2.61
C ALA A 45 14.97 -1.08 -1.72
N PHE A 46 14.67 0.18 -1.37
CA PHE A 46 13.49 0.54 -0.59
C PHE A 46 12.20 0.25 -1.35
N ASP A 47 12.11 0.68 -2.61
CA ASP A 47 10.95 0.49 -3.47
C ASP A 47 10.71 -0.99 -3.74
N ALA A 48 11.77 -1.76 -4.01
CA ALA A 48 11.68 -3.22 -4.17
C ALA A 48 11.16 -3.92 -2.90
N ALA A 49 11.65 -3.51 -1.72
CA ALA A 49 11.19 -4.07 -0.45
C ALA A 49 9.70 -3.74 -0.19
N VAL A 50 9.27 -2.51 -0.47
CA VAL A 50 7.87 -2.10 -0.32
C VAL A 50 6.98 -2.92 -1.25
N ALA A 51 7.35 -3.07 -2.51
CA ALA A 51 6.59 -3.86 -3.48
C ALA A 51 6.46 -5.33 -3.05
N ALA A 52 7.54 -5.95 -2.58
CA ALA A 52 7.53 -7.34 -2.12
C ALA A 52 6.63 -7.53 -0.89
N VAL A 53 6.67 -6.61 0.07
CA VAL A 53 5.80 -6.66 1.26
C VAL A 53 4.34 -6.44 0.89
N ALA A 54 4.06 -5.54 -0.06
CA ALA A 54 2.71 -5.31 -0.56
C ALA A 54 2.14 -6.57 -1.23
N GLU A 55 2.90 -7.25 -2.10
CA GLU A 55 2.48 -8.52 -2.69
C GLU A 55 2.23 -9.60 -1.62
N ALA A 56 3.16 -9.79 -0.69
CA ALA A 56 2.99 -10.75 0.39
C ALA A 56 1.74 -10.45 1.24
N THR A 57 1.44 -9.18 1.46
CA THR A 57 0.23 -8.75 2.18
C THR A 57 -1.03 -9.01 1.38
N ARG A 58 -1.03 -8.76 0.05
CA ARG A 58 -2.15 -9.13 -0.83
C ARG A 58 -2.45 -10.62 -0.74
N THR A 59 -1.43 -11.46 -0.89
CA THR A 59 -1.58 -12.92 -0.78
C THR A 59 -2.10 -13.34 0.60
N LEU A 60 -1.60 -12.72 1.67
CA LEU A 60 -2.07 -12.99 3.03
C LEU A 60 -3.56 -12.68 3.15
N LEU A 61 -3.99 -11.50 2.70
CA LEU A 61 -5.38 -11.05 2.81
C LEU A 61 -6.35 -11.90 1.98
N ASP A 62 -5.92 -12.36 0.79
CA ASP A 62 -6.68 -13.28 -0.05
C ASP A 62 -6.92 -14.64 0.62
N GLN A 63 -5.91 -15.15 1.33
CA GLN A 63 -5.96 -16.44 2.01
C GLN A 63 -6.53 -16.37 3.43
N LEU A 64 -6.73 -15.17 3.98
CA LEU A 64 -7.11 -15.00 5.38
C LEU A 64 -8.59 -15.35 5.58
N VAL A 65 -8.86 -16.51 6.17
CA VAL A 65 -10.22 -16.90 6.54
C VAL A 65 -10.60 -16.26 7.88
N VAL A 66 -11.41 -15.21 7.82
CA VAL A 66 -11.99 -14.60 9.03
C VAL A 66 -13.27 -15.37 9.43
N ARG A 67 -13.15 -16.26 10.43
CA ARG A 67 -14.32 -16.92 11.02
C ARG A 67 -15.17 -15.86 11.75
N GLY A 68 -16.38 -15.60 11.24
CA GLY A 68 -17.37 -14.72 11.88
C GLY A 68 -17.80 -13.48 11.08
N ALA A 69 -17.26 -13.24 9.89
CA ALA A 69 -17.74 -12.16 9.03
C ALA A 69 -18.98 -12.62 8.23
N THR A 70 -20.17 -12.15 8.60
CA THR A 70 -21.35 -12.17 7.72
C THR A 70 -21.02 -11.32 6.50
N ALA A 71 -20.82 -11.96 5.35
CA ALA A 71 -20.43 -11.29 4.12
C ALA A 71 -21.59 -10.47 3.53
N PRO A 72 -21.42 -9.16 3.23
CA PRO A 72 -22.16 -8.57 2.14
C PRO A 72 -21.43 -8.88 0.83
N ARG A 73 -22.14 -9.58 -0.06
CA ARG A 73 -21.74 -9.73 -1.46
C ARG A 73 -21.71 -8.35 -2.11
N GLY A 74 -20.60 -8.00 -2.75
CA GLY A 74 -20.46 -6.76 -3.53
C GLY A 74 -19.08 -6.64 -4.15
N GLY A 75 -18.73 -7.56 -5.04
CA GLY A 75 -17.59 -7.39 -5.93
C GLY A 75 -17.90 -6.41 -7.07
N GLN A 76 -16.81 -5.98 -7.73
CA GLN A 76 -16.70 -5.06 -8.89
C GLN A 76 -16.64 -3.56 -8.56
N ALA A 77 -15.84 -2.72 -9.23
CA ALA A 77 -14.85 -2.89 -10.31
C ALA A 77 -14.18 -1.51 -10.56
N ALA A 78 -12.98 -1.54 -11.18
CA ALA A 78 -12.41 -0.56 -12.13
C ALA A 78 -12.46 0.95 -11.77
N ALA A 79 -11.39 1.75 -11.89
CA ALA A 79 -10.50 1.83 -13.02
C ALA A 79 -9.24 2.66 -12.70
N SER A 80 -8.14 2.22 -13.26
CA SER A 80 -6.94 3.00 -13.55
C SER A 80 -7.23 4.12 -14.57
N ALA A 81 -6.92 5.37 -14.21
CA ALA A 81 -6.58 6.47 -15.11
C ALA A 81 -5.85 7.52 -14.25
N GLY A 82 -4.66 8.02 -14.54
CA GLY A 82 -3.81 7.96 -15.71
C GLY A 82 -2.82 9.10 -15.47
N ALA A 83 -1.56 8.77 -15.19
CA ALA A 83 -0.51 9.76 -15.07
C ALA A 83 -0.30 10.42 -16.43
N THR A 84 -0.32 11.75 -16.47
CA THR A 84 0.36 12.50 -17.53
C THR A 84 1.26 13.52 -16.86
N VAL A 85 2.54 13.20 -16.79
CA VAL A 85 3.60 14.19 -16.71
C VAL A 85 3.90 14.61 -18.15
N SER A 86 3.84 15.90 -18.44
CA SER A 86 4.57 16.50 -19.56
C SER A 86 4.72 18.00 -19.31
N GLY A 87 5.97 18.46 -19.26
CA GLY A 87 6.32 19.86 -19.04
C GLY A 87 6.29 20.71 -20.32
N ALA A 88 6.18 22.02 -20.12
CA ALA A 88 6.59 23.09 -21.03
C ALA A 88 6.86 24.30 -20.12
N HIS A 89 8.11 24.69 -19.88
CA HIS A 89 8.94 25.57 -20.71
C HIS A 89 8.22 26.86 -21.15
N ARG A 90 8.68 27.99 -20.57
CA ARG A 90 8.86 29.37 -21.12
C ARG A 90 8.03 30.55 -20.56
N GLU A 91 8.78 31.63 -20.30
CA GLU A 91 8.45 33.07 -20.09
C GLU A 91 7.91 33.47 -18.69
N ARG A 92 8.53 34.39 -17.93
CA ARG A 92 9.25 35.63 -18.27
C ARG A 92 10.55 35.82 -17.48
#